data_AF-A0A7R9I6J5-F1
#
_entry.id   AF-A0A7R9I6J5-F1
#
_cell.length_a   1.000
_cell.length_b   1.000
_cell.length_c   1.000
_cell.angle_alpha   90.00
_cell.angle_beta   90.00
_cell.angle_gamma   90.00
#
_symmetry.space_group_name_H-M   'P 1'
#
loop_
_entity.id
_entity.type
_entity.pdbx_description
1 polymer ?
#
loop_
_entity_poly.entity_id
_entity_poly.type
_entity_poly.pdbx_seq_one_letter_code
_entity_poly.pdbx_strand_id
1 'polypeptide(L)'
;MLNHLGKTTPSSPDRDSNLDLPVLGGLAQHDWRLIGPLASSWVQQPSSSIISHRDVTEKCIHDRLAPYYFDAEEFNANIQHNPLAKDEKPYLPYIGNGVFGLSLHYDSLLYIRNGRGLSLPVFWHPIIPVISKSTPREAVVLHYLTGVAHKFQCFTSGQYVSYQYYAHRKLPSVLVQSIKITNPTDETISMDLGQMRLSKWPTAVSHVVNIQHDVGEHEYQVITGSIEVPSSDGVIAVSLVSRKTPKTIEVCYYLIAVKNYSQQETRRQRHQSGLVCQ
;
A
#
# COMPACT_ATOMS: atom_id res chain seq x y z
N MET A 1 25.59 -47.99 -15.71
CA MET A 1 24.39 -48.86 -15.77
C MET A 1 23.20 -47.94 -16.02
N LEU A 2 22.95 -47.49 -17.25
CA LEU A 2 22.26 -48.10 -18.39
C LEU A 2 20.76 -48.39 -18.18
N ASN A 3 19.99 -47.92 -19.18
CA ASN A 3 18.59 -48.16 -19.57
C ASN A 3 17.55 -47.22 -18.92
N HIS A 4 16.96 -46.21 -19.59
CA HIS A 4 16.33 -46.04 -20.92
C HIS A 4 15.07 -46.89 -21.15
N LEU A 5 13.96 -46.20 -21.51
CA LEU A 5 12.71 -46.58 -22.24
C LEU A 5 11.49 -45.96 -21.52
N GLY A 6 10.49 -45.34 -22.14
CA GLY A 6 10.15 -45.07 -23.54
C GLY A 6 8.80 -44.30 -23.59
N LYS A 7 8.63 -43.44 -24.60
CA LYS A 7 7.40 -42.71 -24.95
C LYS A 7 6.38 -43.64 -25.62
N THR A 8 5.07 -43.36 -25.49
CA THR A 8 4.04 -43.46 -26.57
C THR A 8 2.69 -42.84 -26.14
N THR A 9 2.28 -41.76 -26.81
CA THR A 9 0.90 -41.52 -27.32
C THR A 9 0.88 -42.01 -28.80
N PRO A 10 -0.22 -42.07 -29.59
CA PRO A 10 -1.55 -41.41 -29.49
C PRO A 10 -2.77 -42.26 -29.94
N SER A 11 -4.00 -41.72 -29.88
CA SER A 11 -5.00 -41.72 -30.98
C SER A 11 -6.43 -41.36 -30.52
N SER A 12 -7.02 -40.34 -31.15
CA SER A 12 -8.49 -40.16 -31.37
C SER A 12 -8.81 -40.67 -32.79
N PRO A 13 -10.05 -41.13 -33.09
CA PRO A 13 -10.94 -40.27 -33.87
C PRO A 13 -12.47 -40.43 -33.62
N ASP A 14 -13.16 -39.30 -33.87
CA ASP A 14 -14.48 -39.06 -34.49
C ASP A 14 -15.69 -40.00 -34.31
N ARG A 15 -16.84 -39.37 -34.00
CA ARG A 15 -18.17 -39.75 -34.54
C ARG A 15 -19.16 -38.58 -34.52
N ASP A 16 -19.43 -38.05 -35.71
CA ASP A 16 -20.65 -37.34 -36.07
C ASP A 16 -21.86 -38.28 -36.09
N SER A 17 -23.05 -37.79 -35.74
CA SER A 17 -24.34 -38.26 -36.29
C SER A 17 -25.47 -37.26 -36.02
N ASN A 18 -26.03 -36.76 -37.13
CA ASN A 18 -27.30 -36.03 -37.27
C ASN A 18 -28.50 -36.72 -36.59
N LEU A 19 -29.55 -35.92 -36.29
CA LEU A 19 -30.95 -36.35 -36.38
C LEU A 19 -31.92 -35.14 -36.47
N ASP A 20 -32.24 -34.81 -37.72
CA ASP A 20 -33.55 -34.55 -38.33
C ASP A 20 -34.71 -33.87 -37.58
N LEU A 21 -35.14 -32.77 -38.20
CA LEU A 21 -36.49 -32.17 -38.16
C LEU A 21 -37.50 -32.98 -38.99
N PRO A 22 -38.81 -32.85 -38.72
CA PRO A 22 -39.83 -33.02 -39.75
C PRO A 22 -40.54 -31.71 -40.12
N VAL A 23 -40.79 -31.61 -41.42
CA VAL A 23 -41.54 -30.59 -42.17
C VAL A 23 -42.99 -31.06 -42.39
N LEU A 24 -43.97 -30.17 -42.23
CA LEU A 24 -45.31 -30.14 -42.85
C LEU A 24 -45.71 -28.64 -42.87
N GLY A 25 -45.86 -27.88 -43.97
CA GLY A 25 -46.79 -28.02 -45.11
C GLY A 25 -48.22 -27.66 -44.68
N GLY A 26 -48.94 -26.62 -45.12
CA GLY A 26 -48.75 -25.53 -46.07
C GLY A 26 -49.99 -24.59 -46.08
N LEU A 27 -49.90 -23.49 -46.85
CA LEU A 27 -50.95 -22.66 -47.50
C LEU A 27 -52.16 -22.11 -46.69
N ALA A 28 -52.24 -20.78 -46.57
CA ALA A 28 -53.25 -19.93 -47.26
C ALA A 28 -53.25 -18.47 -46.73
N GLN A 29 -53.39 -17.54 -47.68
CA GLN A 29 -53.66 -16.10 -47.53
C GLN A 29 -54.79 -15.79 -46.53
N HIS A 30 -54.66 -14.70 -45.76
CA HIS A 30 -55.61 -13.58 -45.77
C HIS A 30 -55.08 -12.42 -44.91
N ASP A 31 -55.05 -11.25 -45.55
CA ASP A 31 -54.72 -9.94 -45.01
C ASP A 31 -55.88 -9.43 -44.12
N TRP A 32 -55.59 -9.10 -42.86
CA TRP A 32 -56.37 -8.15 -42.08
C TRP A 32 -55.45 -7.45 -41.08
N ARG A 33 -55.34 -6.13 -41.22
CA ARG A 33 -54.84 -5.24 -40.17
C ARG A 33 -55.91 -5.14 -39.08
N LEU A 34 -55.57 -5.49 -37.84
CA LEU A 34 -56.26 -4.96 -36.66
C LEU A 34 -55.24 -4.48 -35.62
N ILE A 35 -55.71 -3.48 -34.91
CA ILE A 35 -55.02 -2.56 -34.01
C ILE A 35 -55.08 -3.12 -32.58
N GLY A 36 -53.94 -3.20 -31.89
CA GLY A 36 -53.80 -3.29 -30.42
C GLY A 36 -54.05 -4.68 -29.78
N PRO A 37 -53.45 -4.99 -28.60
CA PRO A 37 -53.21 -4.06 -27.50
C PRO A 37 -51.74 -3.89 -27.10
N LEU A 38 -51.47 -2.74 -26.47
CA LEU A 38 -50.25 -2.42 -25.74
C LEU A 38 -50.03 -3.47 -24.63
N ALA A 39 -49.14 -4.42 -24.85
CA ALA A 39 -48.54 -5.18 -23.78
C ALA A 39 -47.63 -4.21 -23.00
N SER A 40 -48.11 -3.74 -21.85
CA SER A 40 -47.30 -3.07 -20.85
C SER A 40 -46.25 -4.06 -20.35
N SER A 41 -45.10 -4.10 -21.02
CA SER A 41 -43.91 -4.70 -20.45
C SER A 41 -43.58 -3.91 -19.20
N TRP A 42 -43.81 -4.54 -18.06
CA TRP A 42 -43.26 -4.17 -16.78
C TRP A 42 -41.74 -4.07 -16.95
N VAL A 43 -41.24 -2.87 -17.25
CA VAL A 43 -39.85 -2.53 -16.96
C VAL A 43 -39.83 -2.34 -15.46
N GLN A 44 -39.62 -3.45 -14.76
CA GLN A 44 -39.09 -3.44 -13.41
C GLN A 44 -37.74 -2.71 -13.52
N GLN A 45 -37.76 -1.40 -13.27
CA GLN A 45 -36.56 -0.70 -12.89
C GLN A 45 -35.93 -1.56 -11.78
N PRO A 46 -34.64 -1.93 -11.88
CA PRO A 46 -33.96 -2.51 -10.74
C PRO A 46 -34.18 -1.53 -9.61
N SER A 47 -34.87 -1.97 -8.55
CA SER A 47 -34.97 -1.20 -7.32
C SER A 47 -33.55 -0.71 -7.03
N SER A 48 -33.34 0.60 -6.97
CA SER A 48 -32.10 1.17 -6.51
C SER A 48 -31.86 0.62 -5.12
N SER A 49 -31.10 -0.47 -5.03
CA SER A 49 -30.65 -1.01 -3.76
C SER A 49 -29.92 0.15 -3.11
N ILE A 50 -30.42 0.60 -1.96
CA ILE A 50 -29.72 1.57 -1.11
C ILE A 50 -28.38 0.91 -0.80
N ILE A 51 -27.33 1.30 -1.54
CA ILE A 51 -25.98 0.77 -1.34
C ILE A 51 -25.59 1.23 0.05
N SER A 52 -25.37 0.28 0.96
CA SER A 52 -24.97 0.61 2.32
C SER A 52 -23.59 1.25 2.29
N HIS A 53 -23.31 2.19 3.22
CA HIS A 53 -21.95 2.72 3.39
C HIS A 53 -20.91 1.61 3.61
N ARG A 54 -21.33 0.47 4.19
CA ARG A 54 -20.48 -0.73 4.31
C ARG A 54 -20.14 -1.29 2.93
N ASP A 55 -21.13 -1.45 2.05
CA ASP A 55 -20.94 -2.01 0.71
C ASP A 55 -19.99 -1.15 -0.14
N VAL A 56 -20.02 0.18 0.01
CA VAL A 56 -19.09 1.09 -0.70
C VAL A 56 -17.64 0.86 -0.27
N THR A 57 -17.37 0.84 1.03
CA THR A 57 -16.01 0.69 1.56
C THR A 57 -15.44 -0.71 1.32
N GLU A 58 -16.27 -1.75 1.41
CA GLU A 58 -15.92 -3.13 1.10
C GLU A 58 -15.55 -3.30 -0.36
N LYS A 59 -16.40 -2.81 -1.27
CA LYS A 59 -16.11 -2.85 -2.71
C LYS A 59 -14.83 -2.09 -3.04
N CYS A 60 -14.64 -0.90 -2.47
CA CYS A 60 -13.43 -0.12 -2.64
C CYS A 60 -12.17 -0.88 -2.21
N ILE A 61 -12.18 -1.53 -1.04
CA ILE A 61 -11.03 -2.32 -0.58
C ILE A 61 -10.82 -3.52 -1.50
N HIS A 62 -11.88 -4.27 -1.82
CA HIS A 62 -11.82 -5.43 -2.70
C HIS A 62 -11.20 -5.10 -4.05
N ASP A 63 -11.64 -4.02 -4.71
CA ASP A 63 -11.13 -3.58 -6.02
C ASP A 63 -9.64 -3.21 -5.97
N ARG A 64 -9.15 -2.72 -4.82
CA ARG A 64 -7.73 -2.36 -4.64
C ARG A 64 -6.85 -3.55 -4.30
N LEU A 65 -7.42 -4.58 -3.66
CA LEU A 65 -6.73 -5.82 -3.33
C LEU A 65 -6.74 -6.83 -4.49
N ALA A 66 -7.69 -6.72 -5.42
CA ALA A 66 -7.85 -7.60 -6.57
C ALA A 66 -6.54 -7.91 -7.33
N PRO A 67 -5.63 -6.94 -7.59
CA PRO A 67 -4.38 -7.23 -8.27
C PRO A 67 -3.42 -8.14 -7.51
N TYR A 68 -3.58 -8.29 -6.19
CA TYR A 68 -2.65 -9.01 -5.31
C TYR A 68 -3.15 -10.39 -4.87
N TYR A 69 -4.39 -10.77 -5.22
CA TYR A 69 -4.93 -12.06 -4.77
C TYR A 69 -4.15 -13.25 -5.33
N PHE A 70 -3.80 -13.21 -6.62
CA PHE A 70 -2.97 -14.26 -7.21
C PHE A 70 -1.58 -14.34 -6.55
N ASP A 71 -0.94 -13.18 -6.31
CA ASP A 71 0.34 -13.16 -5.59
C ASP A 71 0.21 -13.70 -4.17
N ALA A 72 -0.92 -13.48 -3.50
CA ALA A 72 -1.17 -14.02 -2.17
C ALA A 72 -1.37 -15.54 -2.17
N GLU A 73 -2.10 -16.06 -3.16
CA GLU A 73 -2.29 -17.51 -3.36
C GLU A 73 -0.97 -18.23 -3.66
N GLU A 74 -0.06 -17.58 -4.38
CA GLU A 74 1.29 -18.09 -4.66
C GLU A 74 2.31 -17.83 -3.54
N PHE A 75 1.87 -17.30 -2.39
CA PHE A 75 2.74 -16.91 -1.27
C PHE A 75 3.81 -15.85 -1.62
N ASN A 76 3.60 -15.11 -2.71
CA ASN A 76 4.43 -13.98 -3.15
C ASN A 76 4.02 -12.67 -2.46
N ALA A 77 2.82 -12.61 -1.88
CA ALA A 77 2.35 -11.50 -1.06
C ALA A 77 1.59 -11.98 0.17
N ASN A 78 1.48 -11.11 1.17
CA ASN A 78 0.57 -11.30 2.30
C ASN A 78 -0.40 -10.11 2.39
N ILE A 79 -1.69 -10.42 2.43
CA ILE A 79 -2.77 -9.44 2.59
C ILE A 79 -3.26 -9.51 4.04
N GLN A 80 -3.48 -8.35 4.64
CA GLN A 80 -3.99 -8.22 6.00
C GLN A 80 -5.00 -7.07 6.08
N HIS A 81 -6.23 -7.36 6.47
CA HIS A 81 -7.26 -6.37 6.72
C HIS A 81 -7.13 -5.75 8.12
N ASN A 82 -7.69 -4.56 8.28
CA ASN A 82 -7.89 -3.92 9.58
C ASN A 82 -9.38 -3.53 9.71
N PRO A 83 -10.16 -4.21 10.57
CA PRO A 83 -9.77 -5.33 11.44
C PRO A 83 -9.45 -6.61 10.65
N LEU A 84 -8.67 -7.51 11.27
CA LEU A 84 -8.20 -8.75 10.67
C LEU A 84 -9.38 -9.65 10.25
N ALA A 85 -9.33 -10.21 9.04
CA ALA A 85 -10.32 -11.18 8.58
C ALA A 85 -10.10 -12.56 9.22
N LYS A 86 -11.14 -13.41 9.24
CA LYS A 86 -11.18 -14.66 10.02
C LYS A 86 -10.01 -15.63 9.72
N ASP A 87 -9.58 -15.70 8.47
CA ASP A 87 -8.56 -16.66 8.02
C ASP A 87 -7.17 -16.01 7.84
N GLU A 88 -7.05 -14.72 8.13
CA GLU A 88 -5.78 -13.99 8.03
C GLU A 88 -4.90 -14.20 9.25
N LYS A 89 -3.58 -14.11 9.02
CA LYS A 89 -2.59 -14.17 10.10
C LYS A 89 -2.18 -12.76 10.53
N PRO A 90 -1.99 -12.51 11.83
CA PRO A 90 -1.57 -11.21 12.35
C PRO A 90 -0.05 -11.00 12.17
N TYR A 91 0.49 -11.28 10.98
CA TYR A 91 1.90 -11.00 10.70
C TYR A 91 2.14 -9.49 10.72
N LEU A 92 3.20 -9.07 11.40
CA LEU A 92 3.58 -7.66 11.47
C LEU A 92 4.09 -7.21 10.10
N PRO A 93 3.41 -6.29 9.40
CA PRO A 93 3.92 -5.77 8.13
C PRO A 93 5.12 -4.86 8.42
N TYR A 94 6.23 -5.09 7.72
CA TYR A 94 7.46 -4.31 7.86
C TYR A 94 8.17 -4.12 6.53
N ILE A 95 9.03 -3.11 6.47
CA ILE A 95 9.95 -2.88 5.36
C ILE A 95 11.37 -2.65 5.90
N GLY A 96 12.38 -3.01 5.10
CA GLY A 96 13.77 -2.79 5.46
C GLY A 96 14.72 -3.26 4.36
N ASN A 97 15.96 -2.79 4.43
CA ASN A 97 17.02 -3.12 3.47
C ASN A 97 18.30 -3.66 4.14
N GLY A 98 18.21 -4.00 5.42
CA GLY A 98 19.34 -4.50 6.22
C GLY A 98 20.24 -3.42 6.82
N VAL A 99 20.08 -2.14 6.43
CA VAL A 99 20.70 -0.99 7.12
C VAL A 99 19.72 -0.39 8.12
N PHE A 100 18.47 -0.23 7.70
CA PHE A 100 17.36 0.12 8.57
C PHE A 100 16.11 -0.70 8.25
N GLY A 101 15.12 -0.63 9.13
CA GLY A 101 13.78 -1.15 8.90
C GLY A 101 12.78 -0.62 9.91
N LEU A 102 11.50 -0.81 9.62
CA LEU A 102 10.40 -0.42 10.49
C LEU A 102 9.13 -1.23 10.18
N SER A 103 8.24 -1.35 11.16
CA SER A 103 6.87 -1.80 10.94
C SER A 103 6.00 -0.70 10.32
N LEU A 104 4.93 -1.10 9.63
CA LEU A 104 4.01 -0.19 8.96
C LEU A 104 2.86 0.26 9.85
N HIS A 105 3.20 0.76 11.03
CA HIS A 105 2.26 1.42 11.93
C HIS A 105 2.69 2.87 12.16
N TYR A 106 1.74 3.77 12.41
CA TYR A 106 2.03 5.22 12.45
C TYR A 106 2.94 5.61 13.62
N ASP A 107 2.91 4.86 14.72
CA ASP A 107 3.78 5.02 15.89
C ASP A 107 5.07 4.20 15.83
N SER A 108 5.33 3.54 14.70
CA SER A 108 6.51 2.68 14.58
C SER A 108 7.78 3.51 14.58
N LEU A 109 8.79 3.01 15.29
CA LEU A 109 10.14 3.58 15.27
C LEU A 109 10.92 3.03 14.09
N LEU A 110 11.91 3.81 13.67
CA LEU A 110 12.94 3.35 12.75
C LEU A 110 14.00 2.56 13.54
N TYR A 111 14.37 1.37 13.06
CA TYR A 111 15.43 0.56 13.65
C TYR A 111 16.63 0.50 12.71
N ILE A 112 17.83 0.70 13.23
CA ILE A 112 19.07 0.55 12.48
C ILE A 112 19.88 -0.67 12.89
N ARG A 113 20.73 -1.08 11.96
CA ARG A 113 21.59 -2.24 12.11
C ARG A 113 22.55 -2.10 13.29
N ASN A 114 22.58 -3.12 14.13
CA ASN A 114 23.60 -3.34 15.14
C ASN A 114 23.97 -4.83 15.16
N GLY A 115 25.24 -5.11 14.85
CA GLY A 115 25.70 -6.47 14.62
C GLY A 115 24.98 -7.16 13.45
N ARG A 116 24.25 -8.23 13.75
CA ARG A 116 23.55 -9.08 12.78
C ARG A 116 22.07 -8.72 12.57
N GLY A 117 21.50 -7.81 13.37
CA GLY A 117 20.08 -7.48 13.33
C GLY A 117 19.81 -5.98 13.26
N LEU A 118 18.55 -5.63 13.00
CA LEU A 118 18.02 -4.27 13.14
C LEU A 118 17.47 -4.12 14.57
N SER A 119 18.26 -3.55 15.47
CA SER A 119 17.94 -3.60 16.91
C SER A 119 18.19 -2.29 17.66
N LEU A 120 18.77 -1.28 17.01
CA LEU A 120 18.95 0.04 17.62
C LEU A 120 17.79 0.96 17.21
N PRO A 121 16.92 1.36 18.15
CA PRO A 121 15.82 2.26 17.85
C PRO A 121 16.35 3.69 17.64
N VAL A 122 16.00 4.28 16.50
CA VAL A 122 16.01 5.71 16.29
C VAL A 122 14.63 6.21 16.72
N PHE A 123 14.58 7.06 17.74
CA PHE A 123 13.34 7.54 18.37
C PHE A 123 12.60 8.60 17.51
N TRP A 124 12.36 8.25 16.25
CA TRP A 124 11.71 9.05 15.24
C TRP A 124 10.69 8.19 14.48
N HIS A 125 9.55 8.79 14.15
CA HIS A 125 8.41 8.15 13.50
C HIS A 125 8.31 8.58 12.04
N PRO A 126 8.76 7.77 11.08
CA PRO A 126 8.75 8.13 9.65
C PRO A 126 7.36 8.11 9.00
N ILE A 127 6.43 7.31 9.51
CA ILE A 127 5.18 7.04 8.82
C ILE A 127 4.22 8.21 8.97
N ILE A 128 3.80 8.79 7.85
CA ILE A 128 2.81 9.86 7.82
C ILE A 128 1.43 9.27 7.49
N PRO A 129 0.53 9.10 8.48
CA PRO A 129 -0.86 8.74 8.24
C PRO A 129 -1.65 9.89 7.61
N VAL A 130 -2.68 9.53 6.84
CA VAL A 130 -3.77 10.43 6.46
C VAL A 130 -4.88 10.23 7.48
N ILE A 131 -5.36 11.33 8.05
CA ILE A 131 -6.40 11.38 9.05
C ILE A 131 -7.61 12.05 8.42
N SER A 132 -8.76 11.41 8.55
CA SER A 132 -10.06 11.91 8.08
C SER A 132 -11.07 11.84 9.21
N LYS A 133 -12.19 12.53 9.05
CA LYS A 133 -13.29 12.55 10.02
C LYS A 133 -14.01 11.20 10.14
N SER A 134 -14.03 10.41 9.07
CA SER A 134 -14.64 9.09 9.04
C SER A 134 -13.59 7.99 9.23
N THR A 135 -13.96 6.92 9.94
CA THR A 135 -13.07 5.76 10.13
C THR A 135 -12.97 4.98 8.81
N PRO A 136 -11.78 4.85 8.22
CA PRO A 136 -11.62 4.09 6.99
C PRO A 136 -11.71 2.59 7.26
N ARG A 137 -12.08 1.84 6.23
CA ARG A 137 -11.68 0.44 6.14
C ARG A 137 -10.27 0.37 5.55
N GLU A 138 -9.42 -0.47 6.11
CA GLU A 138 -8.02 -0.54 5.68
C GLU A 138 -7.57 -1.97 5.38
N ALA A 139 -6.57 -2.07 4.51
CA ALA A 139 -5.83 -3.29 4.29
C ALA A 139 -4.37 -2.96 3.96
N VAL A 140 -3.47 -3.88 4.30
CA VAL A 140 -2.04 -3.81 4.00
C VAL A 140 -1.68 -5.03 3.16
N VAL A 141 -0.90 -4.81 2.11
CA VAL A 141 -0.30 -5.86 1.28
C VAL A 141 1.20 -5.75 1.39
N LEU A 142 1.86 -6.82 1.85
CA LEU A 142 3.31 -6.93 1.81
C LEU A 142 3.69 -7.83 0.64
N HIS A 143 4.27 -7.26 -0.42
CA HIS A 143 4.66 -8.00 -1.61
C HIS A 143 6.14 -8.40 -1.53
N TYR A 144 6.42 -9.68 -1.31
CA TYR A 144 7.73 -10.18 -0.92
C TYR A 144 8.78 -10.08 -2.04
N LEU A 145 8.39 -10.33 -3.29
CA LEU A 145 9.34 -10.33 -4.42
C LEU A 145 9.90 -8.92 -4.69
N THR A 146 9.02 -7.91 -4.63
CA THR A 146 9.41 -6.50 -4.84
C THR A 146 9.97 -5.88 -3.57
N GLY A 147 9.62 -6.39 -2.39
CA GLY A 147 9.92 -5.77 -1.09
C GLY A 147 9.20 -4.44 -0.89
N VAL A 148 8.04 -4.28 -1.54
CA VAL A 148 7.19 -3.10 -1.45
C VAL A 148 5.97 -3.48 -0.61
N ALA A 149 5.59 -2.57 0.28
CA ALA A 149 4.33 -2.68 0.99
C ALA A 149 3.34 -1.63 0.52
N HIS A 150 2.08 -2.04 0.39
CA HIS A 150 0.96 -1.20 0.00
C HIS A 150 -0.01 -1.11 1.18
N LYS A 151 -0.54 0.08 1.46
CA LYS A 151 -1.68 0.25 2.37
C LYS A 151 -2.81 0.92 1.61
N PHE A 152 -4.03 0.48 1.84
CA PHE A 152 -5.23 1.09 1.29
C PHE A 152 -6.14 1.53 2.43
N GLN A 153 -6.74 2.71 2.29
CA GLN A 153 -7.78 3.22 3.17
C GLN A 153 -8.97 3.63 2.30
N CYS A 154 -10.14 3.09 2.56
CA CYS A 154 -11.39 3.44 1.86
C CYS A 154 -12.37 4.06 2.85
N PHE A 155 -12.93 5.22 2.49
CA PHE A 155 -13.85 5.98 3.33
C PHE A 155 -15.29 5.81 2.84
N THR A 156 -16.25 5.97 3.76
CA THR A 156 -17.69 5.75 3.50
C THR A 156 -18.29 6.73 2.49
N SER A 157 -17.64 7.87 2.28
CA SER A 157 -17.98 8.89 1.29
C SER A 157 -17.32 8.65 -0.08
N GLY A 158 -16.65 7.51 -0.28
CA GLY A 158 -16.12 7.05 -1.57
C GLY A 158 -14.67 7.45 -1.85
N GLN A 159 -14.09 8.35 -1.06
CA GLN A 159 -12.67 8.70 -1.17
C GLN A 159 -11.81 7.52 -0.73
N TYR A 160 -10.59 7.47 -1.26
CA TYR A 160 -9.63 6.48 -0.83
C TYR A 160 -8.20 7.00 -0.88
N VAL A 161 -7.35 6.40 -0.05
CA VAL A 161 -5.93 6.68 0.02
C VAL A 161 -5.17 5.41 -0.28
N SER A 162 -4.16 5.52 -1.14
CA SER A 162 -3.23 4.45 -1.45
C SER A 162 -1.83 4.84 -1.01
N TYR A 163 -1.19 3.97 -0.25
CA TYR A 163 0.18 4.14 0.20
C TYR A 163 1.09 3.14 -0.49
N GLN A 164 2.33 3.53 -0.70
CA GLN A 164 3.42 2.66 -1.06
C GLN A 164 4.62 2.95 -0.16
N TYR A 165 5.17 1.91 0.46
CA TYR A 165 6.32 1.98 1.34
C TYR A 165 7.41 1.04 0.84
N TYR A 166 8.64 1.52 0.78
CA TYR A 166 9.80 0.64 0.58
C TYR A 166 11.09 1.29 1.08
N ALA A 167 12.01 0.45 1.54
CA ALA A 167 13.39 0.84 1.79
C ALA A 167 14.20 0.64 0.50
N HIS A 168 14.86 1.68 0.01
CA HIS A 168 15.56 1.62 -1.26
C HIS A 168 16.78 0.69 -1.16
N ARG A 169 16.88 -0.29 -2.08
CA ARG A 169 17.97 -1.30 -2.05
C ARG A 169 19.33 -0.74 -2.50
N LYS A 170 19.35 0.14 -3.51
CA LYS A 170 20.59 0.74 -4.05
C LYS A 170 21.04 2.01 -3.33
N LEU A 171 20.14 2.62 -2.56
CA LEU A 171 20.36 3.86 -1.80
C LEU A 171 20.00 3.50 -0.35
N PRO A 172 20.90 2.81 0.36
CA PRO A 172 20.56 2.10 1.60
C PRO A 172 20.09 3.01 2.73
N SER A 173 20.29 4.31 2.58
CA SER A 173 19.84 5.36 3.49
C SER A 173 18.44 5.87 3.21
N VAL A 174 17.80 5.49 2.10
CA VAL A 174 16.55 6.11 1.63
C VAL A 174 15.33 5.24 1.94
N LEU A 175 14.41 5.81 2.71
CA LEU A 175 13.04 5.34 2.89
C LEU A 175 12.11 6.15 2.00
N VAL A 176 11.21 5.46 1.30
CA VAL A 176 10.20 6.09 0.45
C VAL A 176 8.81 5.77 0.98
N GLN A 177 8.02 6.84 1.19
CA GLN A 177 6.58 6.77 1.39
C GLN A 177 5.90 7.58 0.28
N SER A 178 5.04 6.92 -0.50
CA SER A 178 4.17 7.59 -1.47
C SER A 178 2.74 7.52 -0.96
N ILE A 179 2.07 8.66 -0.81
CA ILE A 179 0.67 8.77 -0.40
C ILE A 179 -0.10 9.32 -1.60
N LYS A 180 -1.11 8.59 -2.06
CA LYS A 180 -2.00 9.01 -3.14
C LYS A 180 -3.41 9.14 -2.60
N ILE A 181 -3.93 10.36 -2.54
CA ILE A 181 -5.30 10.65 -2.11
C ILE A 181 -6.16 10.81 -3.35
N THR A 182 -7.26 10.06 -3.45
CA THR A 182 -8.22 10.16 -4.56
C THR A 182 -9.58 10.56 -4.03
N ASN A 183 -10.08 11.69 -4.56
CA ASN A 183 -11.41 12.19 -4.31
C ASN A 183 -12.28 12.03 -5.57
N PRO A 184 -13.21 11.07 -5.62
CA PRO A 184 -14.13 10.92 -6.74
C PRO A 184 -15.38 11.80 -6.62
N THR A 185 -15.55 12.57 -5.54
CA THR A 185 -16.72 13.44 -5.33
C THR A 185 -16.47 14.83 -5.90
N ASP A 186 -17.55 15.54 -6.22
CA ASP A 186 -17.49 16.94 -6.68
C ASP A 186 -17.25 17.94 -5.53
N GLU A 187 -17.29 17.47 -4.28
CA GLU A 187 -17.01 18.26 -3.10
C GLU A 187 -15.52 18.26 -2.76
N THR A 188 -14.98 19.43 -2.43
CA THR A 188 -13.63 19.56 -1.88
C THR A 188 -13.55 18.87 -0.52
N ILE A 189 -12.66 17.89 -0.41
CA ILE A 189 -12.34 17.27 0.88
C ILE A 189 -11.08 17.90 1.47
N SER A 190 -11.05 18.01 2.80
CA SER A 190 -9.87 18.38 3.55
C SER A 190 -9.43 17.18 4.39
N MET A 191 -8.18 16.76 4.23
CA MET A 191 -7.58 15.64 4.95
C MET A 191 -6.29 16.08 5.64
N ASP A 192 -6.09 15.60 6.86
CA ASP A 192 -4.92 15.95 7.65
C ASP A 192 -3.81 14.91 7.46
N LEU A 193 -2.57 15.37 7.38
CA LEU A 193 -1.37 14.55 7.42
C LEU A 193 -0.78 14.57 8.83
N GLY A 194 -0.92 13.45 9.52
CA GLY A 194 -0.54 13.33 10.93
C GLY A 194 0.92 12.94 11.11
N GLN A 195 1.88 13.83 10.87
CA GLN A 195 3.27 13.51 11.23
C GLN A 195 3.45 13.51 12.75
N MET A 196 3.75 12.34 13.32
CA MET A 196 4.07 12.22 14.74
C MET A 196 5.31 13.04 15.07
N ARG A 197 5.27 13.76 16.20
CA ARG A 197 6.41 14.53 16.69
C ARG A 197 7.53 13.59 17.15
N LEU A 198 8.76 14.10 17.21
CA LEU A 198 9.90 13.42 17.81
C LEU A 198 9.54 12.91 19.21
N SER A 199 9.57 11.60 19.39
CA SER A 199 9.25 10.98 20.67
C SER A 199 10.53 10.81 21.50
N LYS A 200 10.68 11.51 22.62
CA LYS A 200 11.67 11.17 23.67
C LYS A 200 13.11 10.89 23.18
N TRP A 201 13.59 11.51 22.10
CA TRP A 201 14.98 11.40 21.65
C TRP A 201 15.82 12.50 22.31
N PRO A 202 16.57 12.23 23.40
CA PRO A 202 17.07 13.31 24.27
C PRO A 202 18.12 14.20 23.60
N THR A 203 18.91 13.61 22.70
CA THR A 203 20.00 14.28 21.98
C THR A 203 19.55 14.86 20.64
N ALA A 204 18.27 14.75 20.29
CA ALA A 204 17.79 15.18 18.98
C ALA A 204 17.72 16.70 18.90
N VAL A 205 18.31 17.23 17.84
CA VAL A 205 18.23 18.64 17.44
C VAL A 205 17.58 18.67 16.07
N SER A 206 16.50 19.46 15.94
CA SER A 206 15.81 19.65 14.66
C SER A 206 15.98 21.07 14.15
N HIS A 207 16.26 21.19 12.86
CA HIS A 207 16.29 22.46 12.13
C HIS A 207 15.61 22.28 10.77
N VAL A 208 15.13 23.39 10.21
CA VAL A 208 14.54 23.41 8.87
C VAL A 208 15.54 24.06 7.93
N VAL A 209 15.76 23.43 6.78
CA VAL A 209 16.64 23.92 5.72
C VAL A 209 15.82 24.03 4.44
N ASN A 210 15.96 25.15 3.75
CA ASN A 210 15.37 25.31 2.43
C ASN A 210 16.39 24.87 1.38
N ILE A 211 15.97 23.98 0.50
CA ILE A 211 16.80 23.49 -0.59
C ILE A 211 16.10 23.85 -1.90
N GLN A 212 16.81 24.60 -2.75
CA GLN A 212 16.39 24.86 -4.11
C GLN A 212 16.71 23.65 -4.98
N HIS A 213 15.70 23.11 -5.63
CA HIS A 213 15.85 22.15 -6.72
C HIS A 213 15.21 22.71 -7.98
N ASP A 214 15.40 22.04 -9.12
CA ASP A 214 14.92 22.48 -10.44
C ASP A 214 13.39 22.73 -10.52
N VAL A 215 12.63 22.27 -9.51
CA VAL A 215 11.16 22.37 -9.41
C VAL A 215 10.70 23.35 -8.31
N GLY A 216 11.63 24.16 -7.77
CA GLY A 216 11.36 25.20 -6.78
C GLY A 216 12.05 25.00 -5.43
N GLU A 217 11.74 25.91 -4.49
CA GLU A 217 12.24 25.85 -3.12
C GLU A 217 11.37 24.93 -2.27
N HIS A 218 12.01 24.00 -1.57
CA HIS A 218 11.32 23.05 -0.69
C HIS A 218 11.94 23.08 0.71
N GLU A 219 11.08 23.11 1.72
CA GLU A 219 11.50 23.02 3.11
C GLU A 219 11.77 21.55 3.49
N TYR A 220 12.95 21.30 4.04
CA TYR A 220 13.35 20.02 4.59
C TYR A 220 13.55 20.13 6.09
N GLN A 221 13.03 19.16 6.82
CA GLN A 221 13.35 18.99 8.24
C GLN A 221 14.57 18.09 8.37
N VAL A 222 15.61 18.63 8.99
CA VAL A 222 16.83 17.91 9.36
C VAL A 222 16.79 17.65 10.86
N ILE A 223 17.02 16.41 11.25
CA ILE A 223 17.02 15.98 12.65
C ILE A 223 18.30 15.19 12.89
N THR A 224 19.14 15.68 13.79
CA THR A 224 20.41 15.04 14.16
C THR A 224 20.38 14.62 15.61
N GLY A 225 20.92 13.47 15.94
CA GLY A 225 21.08 13.02 17.32
C GLY A 225 22.05 11.86 17.42
N SER A 226 22.30 11.41 18.64
CA SER A 226 23.10 10.23 18.92
C SER A 226 22.26 9.10 19.50
N ILE A 227 22.75 7.88 19.31
CA ILE A 227 22.21 6.66 19.89
C ILE A 227 23.36 5.91 20.54
N GLU A 228 23.20 5.59 21.82
CA GLU A 228 24.14 4.76 22.56
C GLU A 228 24.01 3.30 22.12
N VAL A 229 25.13 2.63 21.91
CA VAL A 229 25.16 1.22 21.54
C VAL A 229 25.16 0.38 22.82
N PRO A 230 24.14 -0.46 23.07
CA PRO A 230 24.08 -1.29 24.26
C PRO A 230 25.35 -2.10 24.47
N SER A 231 25.77 -2.20 25.73
CA SER A 231 26.96 -2.98 26.13
C SER A 231 28.29 -2.46 25.55
N SER A 232 28.37 -1.20 25.15
CA SER A 232 29.61 -0.53 24.77
C SER A 232 29.56 0.98 25.01
N ASP A 233 30.70 1.64 25.11
CA ASP A 233 30.79 3.12 25.12
C ASP A 233 30.67 3.72 23.70
N GLY A 234 30.24 2.90 22.73
CA GLY A 234 30.09 3.30 21.36
C GLY A 234 28.85 4.18 21.17
N VAL A 235 29.03 5.30 20.47
CA VAL A 235 27.94 6.17 20.08
C VAL A 235 27.80 6.18 18.56
N ILE A 236 26.56 6.17 18.09
CA ILE A 236 26.22 6.30 16.68
C ILE A 236 25.55 7.65 16.48
N ALA A 237 26.14 8.49 15.63
CA ALA A 237 25.50 9.72 15.19
C ALA A 237 24.56 9.41 14.03
N VAL A 238 23.32 9.90 14.13
CA VAL A 238 22.26 9.74 13.14
C VAL A 238 21.83 11.13 12.66
N SER A 239 21.77 11.29 11.35
CA SER A 239 21.13 12.44 10.70
C SER A 239 19.97 11.95 9.84
N LEU A 240 18.80 12.52 10.05
CA LEU A 240 17.58 12.27 9.31
C LEU A 240 17.21 13.52 8.54
N VAL A 241 16.98 13.37 7.24
CA VAL A 241 16.48 14.45 6.38
C VAL A 241 15.15 14.00 5.82
N SER A 242 14.10 14.80 5.98
CA SER A 242 12.78 14.52 5.40
C SER A 242 12.16 15.78 4.84
N ARG A 243 11.40 15.66 3.74
CA ARG A 243 10.65 16.81 3.21
C ARG A 243 9.55 17.18 4.20
N LYS A 244 9.44 18.46 4.53
CA LYS A 244 8.35 18.94 5.38
C LYS A 244 7.04 18.80 4.62
N THR A 245 6.11 18.04 5.18
CA THR A 245 4.79 17.83 4.59
C THR A 245 3.80 18.87 5.08
N PRO A 246 2.84 19.32 4.25
CA PRO A 246 1.75 20.16 4.71
C PRO A 246 0.93 19.42 5.78
N LYS A 247 0.39 20.16 6.75
CA LYS A 247 -0.45 19.56 7.82
C LYS A 247 -1.80 19.11 7.31
N THR A 248 -2.34 19.84 6.33
CA THR A 248 -3.66 19.63 5.77
C THR A 248 -3.55 19.74 4.26
N ILE A 249 -4.27 18.89 3.56
CA ILE A 249 -4.36 18.87 2.11
C ILE A 249 -5.83 18.98 1.72
N GLU A 250 -6.13 19.92 0.84
CA GLU A 250 -7.43 20.05 0.20
C GLU A 250 -7.39 19.38 -1.18
N VAL A 251 -8.40 18.55 -1.47
CA VAL A 251 -8.52 17.81 -2.73
C VAL A 251 -9.84 18.19 -3.39
N CYS A 252 -9.81 19.18 -4.28
CA CYS A 252 -10.98 19.69 -4.98
C CYS A 252 -11.40 18.81 -6.18
N TYR A 253 -10.45 18.09 -6.81
CA TYR A 253 -10.68 17.10 -7.86
C TYR A 253 -9.37 16.34 -8.17
N TYR A 254 -9.46 15.03 -8.37
CA TYR A 254 -8.41 14.09 -8.83
C TYR A 254 -6.97 14.18 -8.24
N LEU A 255 -6.57 13.06 -7.62
CA LEU A 255 -5.20 12.59 -7.34
C LEU A 255 -4.16 13.62 -6.87
N ILE A 256 -3.87 13.61 -5.57
CA ILE A 256 -2.65 14.23 -5.03
C ILE A 256 -1.67 13.12 -4.63
N ALA A 257 -0.44 13.17 -5.17
CA ALA A 257 0.65 12.27 -4.81
C ALA A 257 1.68 13.01 -3.94
N VAL A 258 1.78 12.65 -2.67
CA VAL A 258 2.83 13.12 -1.76
C VAL A 258 3.91 12.05 -1.68
N LYS A 259 5.11 12.36 -2.16
CA LYS A 259 6.29 11.52 -1.93
C LYS A 259 7.11 12.12 -0.79
N ASN A 260 7.22 11.38 0.31
CA ASN A 260 8.18 11.67 1.36
C ASN A 260 9.41 10.79 1.18
N TYR A 261 10.56 11.44 1.03
CA TYR A 261 11.85 10.79 1.07
C TYR A 261 12.45 11.08 2.43
N SER A 262 12.81 10.04 3.16
CA SER A 262 13.66 10.17 4.32
C SER A 262 15.02 9.57 4.03
N GLN A 263 16.08 10.34 4.25
CA GLN A 263 17.46 9.84 4.17
C GLN A 263 18.06 9.78 5.57
N GLN A 264 18.66 8.64 5.90
CA GLN A 264 19.43 8.45 7.12
C GLN A 264 20.93 8.29 6.81
N GLU A 265 21.77 9.13 7.42
CA GLU A 265 23.22 8.92 7.43
C GLU A 265 23.69 8.50 8.82
N THR A 266 24.57 7.49 8.88
CA THR A 266 25.09 6.93 10.13
C THR A 266 26.61 6.96 10.14
N ARG A 267 27.22 7.67 11.10
CA ARG A 267 28.68 7.63 11.32
C ARG A 267 29.00 7.07 12.69
N ARG A 268 29.87 6.06 12.72
CA ARG A 268 30.40 5.47 13.95
C ARG A 268 31.72 6.15 14.31
N GLN A 269 31.75 6.91 15.40
CA GLN A 269 33.00 7.39 15.96
C GLN A 269 33.55 6.32 16.91
N ARG A 270 34.81 5.90 16.72
CA ARG A 270 35.54 5.14 17.73
C ARG A 270 36.24 6.16 18.64
N HIS A 271 35.90 6.17 19.92
CA HIS A 271 36.76 6.80 20.90
C HIS A 271 38.06 5.98 20.96
N GLN A 272 39.17 6.58 20.50
CA GLN A 272 40.50 6.09 20.87
C GLN A 272 40.74 6.54 22.31
N SER A 273 40.62 5.61 23.24
CA SER A 273 41.07 5.79 24.62
C SER A 273 42.58 5.97 24.60
N GLY A 274 43.05 7.21 24.60
CA GLY A 274 44.45 7.53 24.80
C GLY A 274 44.84 7.19 26.24
N LEU A 275 45.72 6.21 26.39
CA LEU A 275 46.44 5.96 27.64
C LEU A 275 47.28 7.20 27.95
N VAL A 276 46.90 7.93 28.99
CA VAL A 276 47.77 8.91 29.65
C VAL A 276 48.77 8.10 30.47
N CYS A 277 50.03 8.07 30.02
CA CYS A 277 51.14 7.65 30.88
C CYS A 277 51.42 8.78 31.88
N GLN A 278 51.56 8.41 33.15
CA GLN A 278 52.01 9.27 34.25
C GLN A 278 53.44 9.75 34.06
#